data_AF-A0A1P8WXI2-F1
#
_entry.id   AF-A0A1P8WXI2-F1
#
_cell.length_a   1.000
_cell.length_b   1.000
_cell.length_c   1.000
_cell.angle_alpha   90.00
_cell.angle_beta   90.00
_cell.angle_gamma   90.00
#
_symmetry.space_group_name_H-M   'P 1'
#
loop_
_entity.id
_entity.type
_entity.pdbx_description
1 polymer ?
#
loop_
_entity_poly.entity_id
_entity_poly.type
_entity_poly.pdbx_seq_one_letter_code
_entity_poly.pdbx_strand_id
1 'polypeptide(L)'
;MIAALAALTGPAAAQAQTPPDAAALKAIEAKVPPQSWYPEGYYDVRIAAEADIAEQARATDELVSDWDDGLGSRYDVYDCGAESPPALEVDPITARYGFAASEVARLRSEMGRLKYPVGVYAEPLLAFERAKIAEAASAPDPQAEALRLAEWEAAYAAAEAAGREPPVFDSPFYDPGSDSGEEGAEGQADPYSALATALETNRMRLAPKLPRVVADGGCGAGEGGPVTVKTSPPGGEVLLVNAFAFKVCTRKAANPWDRFACKWNEIETGVAKPLSGRYVYQVKWPDGTVRKGTRDIVPIYDSDEAVTVTFKKSGS
;
A
#
# COMPACT_ATOMS: atom_id res chain seq x y z
N MET A 1 4.24 -25.75 -48.41
CA MET A 1 4.83 -24.67 -47.59
C MET A 1 3.70 -23.98 -46.86
N ILE A 2 3.53 -24.27 -45.57
CA ILE A 2 2.58 -23.58 -44.70
C ILE A 2 3.42 -22.65 -43.83
N ALA A 3 3.33 -21.35 -44.08
CA ALA A 3 3.97 -20.33 -43.27
C ALA A 3 3.09 -20.07 -42.03
N ALA A 4 3.59 -20.46 -40.86
CA ALA A 4 2.97 -20.13 -39.58
C ALA A 4 3.31 -18.68 -39.22
N LEU A 5 2.30 -17.80 -39.23
CA LEU A 5 2.40 -16.47 -38.63
C LEU A 5 2.36 -16.63 -37.11
N ALA A 6 3.50 -16.48 -36.44
CA ALA A 6 3.55 -16.28 -35.00
C ALA A 6 3.17 -14.82 -34.69
N ALA A 7 1.92 -14.60 -34.27
CA ALA A 7 1.52 -13.31 -33.72
C ALA A 7 2.16 -13.17 -32.33
N LEU A 8 3.18 -12.33 -32.23
CA LEU A 8 3.76 -11.90 -30.95
C LEU A 8 2.72 -11.05 -30.22
N THR A 9 1.95 -11.68 -29.34
CA THR A 9 1.13 -10.97 -28.36
C THR A 9 2.08 -10.38 -27.30
N GLY A 10 2.60 -9.19 -27.57
CA GLY A 10 3.26 -8.40 -26.54
C GLY A 10 2.28 -8.06 -25.40
N PRO A 11 2.75 -7.88 -24.16
CA PRO A 11 1.90 -7.46 -23.06
C PRO A 11 1.22 -6.15 -23.45
N ALA A 12 -0.12 -6.14 -23.38
CA ALA A 12 -0.90 -4.93 -23.62
C ALA A 12 -0.35 -3.83 -22.71
N ALA A 13 0.05 -2.70 -23.29
CA ALA A 13 0.45 -1.54 -22.51
C ALA A 13 -0.73 -1.20 -21.58
N ALA A 14 -0.50 -1.29 -20.26
CA ALA A 14 -1.49 -0.94 -19.28
C ALA A 14 -1.94 0.51 -19.54
N GLN A 15 -3.17 0.67 -20.01
CA GLN A 15 -3.74 1.99 -20.28
C GLN A 15 -3.77 2.76 -18.97
N ALA A 16 -3.35 4.02 -19.01
CA ALA A 16 -3.38 4.88 -17.83
C ALA A 16 -4.81 4.96 -17.29
N GLN A 17 -5.05 4.36 -16.13
CA GLN A 17 -6.35 4.37 -15.49
C GLN A 17 -6.57 5.75 -14.85
N THR A 18 -7.77 6.30 -15.03
CA THR A 18 -8.15 7.55 -14.35
C THR A 18 -8.47 7.20 -12.89
N PRO A 19 -7.91 7.92 -11.90
CA PRO A 19 -8.25 7.73 -10.49
C PRO A 19 -9.76 7.89 -10.25
N PRO A 20 -10.30 7.34 -9.15
CA PRO A 20 -11.72 7.44 -8.86
C PRO A 20 -12.05 8.90 -8.54
N ASP A 21 -13.13 9.39 -9.13
CA ASP A 21 -13.61 10.75 -8.86
C ASP A 21 -14.44 10.82 -7.57
N ALA A 22 -14.85 12.03 -7.19
CA ALA A 22 -15.66 12.25 -5.99
C ALA A 22 -16.99 11.48 -6.02
N ALA A 23 -17.58 11.25 -7.19
CA ALA A 23 -18.84 10.51 -7.30
C ALA A 23 -18.62 9.01 -7.03
N ALA A 24 -17.53 8.44 -7.55
CA ALA A 24 -17.12 7.08 -7.26
C ALA A 24 -16.85 6.87 -5.76
N LEU A 25 -16.13 7.81 -5.11
CA LEU A 25 -15.90 7.76 -3.67
C LEU A 25 -17.20 7.90 -2.86
N LYS A 26 -18.15 8.72 -3.33
CA LYS A 26 -19.45 8.87 -2.67
C LYS A 26 -20.29 7.57 -2.71
N ALA A 27 -20.18 6.79 -3.79
CA ALA A 27 -20.86 5.51 -3.91
C ALA A 27 -20.35 4.46 -2.92
N ILE A 28 -19.09 4.56 -2.48
CA ILE A 28 -18.49 3.67 -1.49
C ILE A 28 -19.03 3.96 -0.09
N GLU A 29 -19.28 5.24 0.26
CA GLU A 29 -19.85 5.61 1.57
C GLU A 29 -21.18 4.92 1.87
N ALA A 30 -21.99 4.66 0.83
CA ALA A 30 -23.25 3.94 0.98
C ALA A 30 -23.07 2.48 1.45
N LYS A 31 -21.88 1.91 1.24
CA LYS A 31 -21.53 0.52 1.60
C LYS A 31 -20.70 0.43 2.87
N VAL A 32 -20.03 1.52 3.25
CA VAL A 32 -19.10 1.57 4.37
C VAL A 32 -19.52 2.71 5.28
N PRO A 33 -20.51 2.50 6.16
CA PRO A 33 -21.00 3.56 7.03
C PRO A 33 -19.96 3.97 8.07
N PRO A 34 -19.90 5.26 8.46
CA PRO A 34 -19.01 5.72 9.50
C PRO A 34 -19.41 5.09 10.84
N GLN A 35 -18.41 4.81 11.68
CA GLN A 35 -18.62 4.32 13.03
C GLN A 35 -18.50 5.46 14.03
N SER A 36 -19.30 5.42 15.11
CA SER A 36 -19.33 6.46 16.13
C SER A 36 -18.02 6.60 16.92
N TRP A 37 -17.13 5.63 16.82
CA TRP A 37 -15.84 5.56 17.52
C TRP A 37 -14.65 5.85 16.60
N TYR A 38 -14.88 6.17 15.33
CA TYR A 38 -13.78 6.59 14.44
C TYR A 38 -13.20 7.92 14.89
N PRO A 39 -11.86 8.06 14.95
CA PRO A 39 -11.23 9.34 15.21
C PRO A 39 -11.45 10.30 14.04
N GLU A 40 -11.29 11.60 14.31
CA GLU A 40 -11.45 12.63 13.29
C GLU A 40 -10.55 12.39 12.08
N GLY A 41 -11.11 12.55 10.87
CA GLY A 41 -10.40 12.35 9.60
C GLY A 41 -10.19 10.88 9.19
N TYR A 42 -10.33 9.90 10.09
CA TYR A 42 -10.14 8.48 9.74
C TYR A 42 -11.11 8.01 8.66
N TYR A 43 -12.36 8.46 8.72
CA TYR A 43 -13.37 8.00 7.77
C TYR A 43 -13.01 8.34 6.31
N ASP A 44 -12.34 9.46 6.06
CA ASP A 44 -11.87 9.78 4.70
C ASP A 44 -10.77 8.84 4.23
N VAL A 45 -9.83 8.50 5.13
CA VAL A 45 -8.79 7.49 4.88
C VAL A 45 -9.42 6.12 4.63
N ARG A 46 -10.45 5.77 5.39
CA ARG A 46 -11.19 4.51 5.27
C ARG A 46 -11.89 4.34 3.92
N ILE A 47 -12.52 5.40 3.41
CA ILE A 47 -13.17 5.36 2.09
C ILE A 47 -12.13 5.36 0.96
N ALA A 48 -11.03 6.11 1.10
CA ALA A 48 -9.93 6.05 0.15
C ALA A 48 -9.34 4.63 0.05
N ALA A 49 -9.29 3.89 1.17
CA ALA A 49 -8.74 2.54 1.21
C ALA A 49 -9.62 1.54 0.46
N GLU A 50 -10.94 1.63 0.63
CA GLU A 50 -11.89 0.83 -0.15
C GLU A 50 -11.78 1.08 -1.64
N ALA A 51 -11.61 2.35 -2.03
CA ALA A 51 -11.42 2.72 -3.42
C ALA A 51 -10.10 2.18 -3.97
N ASP A 52 -9.03 2.23 -3.18
CA ASP A 52 -7.72 1.72 -3.57
C ASP A 52 -7.73 0.19 -3.76
N ILE A 53 -8.24 -0.54 -2.77
CA ILE A 53 -8.38 -2.00 -2.83
C ILE A 53 -9.33 -2.44 -3.96
N ALA A 54 -10.37 -1.68 -4.27
CA ALA A 54 -11.26 -1.98 -5.38
C ALA A 54 -10.56 -1.84 -6.75
N GLU A 55 -9.60 -0.92 -6.89
CA GLU A 55 -8.80 -0.76 -8.10
C GLU A 55 -7.69 -1.81 -8.22
N GLN A 56 -7.22 -2.33 -7.09
CA GLN A 56 -6.05 -3.20 -6.98
C GLN A 56 -6.39 -4.57 -6.39
N ALA A 57 -7.58 -5.08 -6.71
CA ALA A 57 -8.00 -6.37 -6.19
C ALA A 57 -7.10 -7.49 -6.74
N ARG A 58 -6.34 -8.15 -5.85
CA ARG A 58 -5.50 -9.34 -6.17
C ARG A 58 -6.30 -10.40 -6.91
N ALA A 59 -5.69 -11.23 -7.75
CA ALA A 59 -6.44 -12.30 -8.41
C ALA A 59 -6.97 -13.31 -7.37
N THR A 60 -8.14 -13.92 -7.60
CA THR A 60 -8.77 -14.79 -6.57
C THR A 60 -7.98 -16.05 -6.28
N ASP A 61 -7.23 -16.54 -7.26
CA ASP A 61 -6.28 -17.65 -7.16
C ASP A 61 -4.99 -17.28 -6.42
N GLU A 62 -4.69 -16.00 -6.21
CA GLU A 62 -3.57 -15.52 -5.37
C GLU A 62 -3.96 -15.34 -3.89
N LEU A 63 -5.26 -15.36 -3.57
CA LEU A 63 -5.75 -15.11 -2.21
C LEU A 63 -5.62 -16.32 -1.29
N VAL A 64 -5.49 -17.52 -1.86
CA VAL A 64 -5.47 -18.77 -1.10
C VAL A 64 -4.29 -19.61 -1.54
N SER A 65 -3.56 -20.11 -0.55
CA SER A 65 -2.36 -20.91 -0.78
C SER A 65 -2.55 -22.29 -0.17
N ASP A 66 -2.12 -23.33 -0.88
CA ASP A 66 -1.84 -24.63 -0.29
C ASP A 66 -0.35 -24.68 0.02
N TRP A 67 -0.01 -24.98 1.27
CA TRP A 67 1.39 -25.04 1.74
C TRP A 67 1.95 -26.46 1.70
N ASP A 68 1.26 -27.38 1.01
CA ASP A 68 1.66 -28.77 0.81
C ASP A 68 1.89 -29.57 2.11
N ASP A 69 1.31 -29.12 3.22
CA ASP A 69 1.40 -29.77 4.54
C ASP A 69 0.20 -30.66 4.88
N GLY A 70 -0.68 -30.88 3.89
CA GLY A 70 -1.83 -31.77 3.99
C GLY A 70 -3.05 -31.17 4.68
N LEU A 71 -3.04 -29.89 5.08
CA LEU A 71 -4.22 -29.22 5.64
C LEU A 71 -5.06 -28.49 4.57
N GLY A 72 -4.64 -28.56 3.30
CA GLY A 72 -5.31 -27.96 2.14
C GLY A 72 -5.20 -26.43 2.09
N SER A 73 -5.94 -25.83 1.15
CA SER A 73 -5.87 -24.39 0.88
C SER A 73 -6.36 -23.53 2.06
N ARG A 74 -5.61 -22.45 2.32
CA ARG A 74 -5.85 -21.50 3.41
C ARG A 74 -5.85 -20.08 2.90
N TYR A 75 -6.63 -19.24 3.55
CA TYR A 75 -6.57 -17.80 3.45
C TYR A 75 -5.82 -17.27 4.67
N ASP A 76 -4.69 -16.59 4.43
CA ASP A 76 -3.95 -15.92 5.49
C ASP A 76 -4.50 -14.50 5.68
N VAL A 77 -4.75 -14.12 6.93
CA VAL A 77 -5.15 -12.75 7.25
C VAL A 77 -3.97 -11.78 7.17
N TYR A 78 -2.72 -12.26 7.19
CA TYR A 78 -1.56 -11.42 6.91
C TYR A 78 -1.42 -11.16 5.42
N ASP A 79 -1.04 -9.93 5.06
CA ASP A 79 -0.64 -9.58 3.70
C ASP A 79 0.70 -8.86 3.68
N CYS A 80 1.69 -9.53 3.10
CA CYS A 80 3.03 -8.94 2.93
C CYS A 80 3.12 -8.02 1.72
N GLY A 81 2.11 -8.01 0.85
CA GLY A 81 1.96 -7.02 -0.20
C GLY A 81 1.25 -5.75 0.25
N ALA A 82 0.88 -5.64 1.54
CA ALA A 82 0.19 -4.45 2.05
C ALA A 82 1.15 -3.26 2.09
N GLU A 83 1.21 -2.52 0.99
CA GLU A 83 1.97 -1.28 0.91
C GLU A 83 1.33 -0.22 1.83
N SER A 84 2.08 0.18 2.86
CA SER A 84 1.75 1.40 3.60
C SER A 84 2.21 2.60 2.77
N PRO A 85 1.39 3.66 2.63
CA PRO A 85 1.86 4.89 2.01
C PRO A 85 3.05 5.44 2.82
N PRO A 86 4.15 5.87 2.17
CA PRO A 86 5.27 6.45 2.88
C PRO A 86 4.83 7.66 3.73
N ALA A 87 5.16 7.66 5.02
CA ALA A 87 4.62 8.62 5.98
C ALA A 87 4.90 10.09 5.60
N LEU A 88 6.06 10.37 4.99
CA LEU A 88 6.46 11.71 4.53
C LEU A 88 5.73 12.17 3.25
N GLU A 89 5.11 11.24 2.51
CA GLU A 89 4.40 11.56 1.27
C GLU A 89 2.91 11.87 1.47
N VAL A 90 2.40 11.72 2.69
CA VAL A 90 0.96 11.81 2.99
C VAL A 90 0.66 12.78 4.12
N ASP A 91 -0.63 13.11 4.32
CA ASP A 91 -1.04 13.93 5.47
C ASP A 91 -0.97 13.14 6.79
N PRO A 92 -0.85 13.80 7.95
CA PRO A 92 -0.63 13.12 9.23
C PRO A 92 -1.68 12.07 9.59
N ILE A 93 -2.95 12.29 9.24
CA ILE A 93 -4.03 11.33 9.51
C ILE A 93 -3.88 10.10 8.62
N THR A 94 -3.49 10.29 7.36
CA THR A 94 -3.20 9.19 6.43
C THR A 94 -1.94 8.43 6.85
N ALA A 95 -0.88 9.11 7.27
CA ALA A 95 0.33 8.45 7.78
C ALA A 95 0.01 7.60 9.03
N ARG A 96 -0.84 8.13 9.91
CA ARG A 96 -1.28 7.48 11.14
C ARG A 96 -2.12 6.23 10.90
N TYR A 97 -3.14 6.34 10.05
CA TYR A 97 -4.20 5.34 9.99
C TYR A 97 -4.32 4.63 8.63
N GLY A 98 -3.50 4.99 7.65
CA GLY A 98 -3.54 4.46 6.29
C GLY A 98 -3.45 2.95 6.27
N PHE A 99 -2.47 2.37 6.97
CA PHE A 99 -2.28 0.93 7.05
C PHE A 99 -3.52 0.21 7.62
N ALA A 100 -4.03 0.66 8.77
CA ALA A 100 -5.21 0.08 9.39
C ALA A 100 -6.45 0.13 8.46
N ALA A 101 -6.63 1.25 7.75
CA ALA A 101 -7.72 1.39 6.79
C ALA A 101 -7.58 0.45 5.58
N SER A 102 -6.37 0.34 5.01
CA SER A 102 -6.05 -0.54 3.88
C SER A 102 -6.26 -2.00 4.24
N GLU A 103 -5.79 -2.44 5.40
CA GLU A 103 -5.94 -3.82 5.86
C GLU A 103 -7.42 -4.22 6.02
N VAL A 104 -8.22 -3.36 6.65
CA VAL A 104 -9.66 -3.64 6.82
C VAL A 104 -10.40 -3.65 5.48
N ALA A 105 -10.05 -2.75 4.56
CA ALA A 105 -10.61 -2.72 3.21
C ALA A 105 -10.23 -3.99 2.42
N ARG A 106 -8.96 -4.40 2.47
CA ARG A 106 -8.43 -5.62 1.85
C ARG A 106 -9.18 -6.85 2.35
N LEU A 107 -9.13 -7.10 3.65
CA LEU A 107 -9.76 -8.26 4.29
C LEU A 107 -11.26 -8.35 3.95
N ARG A 108 -11.98 -7.21 3.97
CA ARG A 108 -13.40 -7.16 3.60
C ARG A 108 -13.63 -7.52 2.13
N SER A 109 -12.84 -6.95 1.23
CA SER A 109 -12.92 -7.20 -0.21
C SER A 109 -12.64 -8.68 -0.53
N GLU A 110 -11.56 -9.22 0.03
CA GLU A 110 -11.09 -10.58 -0.21
C GLU A 110 -12.07 -11.62 0.31
N MET A 111 -12.55 -11.46 1.54
CA MET A 111 -13.59 -12.33 2.11
C MET A 111 -14.85 -12.38 1.24
N GLY A 112 -15.31 -11.22 0.76
CA GLY A 112 -16.47 -11.14 -0.14
C GLY A 112 -16.21 -11.83 -1.48
N ARG A 113 -14.99 -11.72 -2.03
CA ARG A 113 -14.60 -12.33 -3.31
C ARG A 113 -14.41 -13.84 -3.20
N LEU A 114 -13.87 -14.31 -2.08
CA LEU A 114 -13.79 -15.73 -1.69
C LEU A 114 -15.13 -16.33 -1.25
N LYS A 115 -16.22 -15.55 -1.33
CA LYS A 115 -17.60 -15.98 -1.06
C LYS A 115 -17.85 -16.39 0.39
N TYR A 116 -17.06 -15.87 1.35
CA TYR A 116 -17.43 -15.98 2.75
C TYR A 116 -18.75 -15.26 3.00
N PRO A 117 -19.71 -15.88 3.73
CA PRO A 117 -20.90 -15.18 4.17
C PRO A 117 -20.54 -13.96 5.02
N VAL A 118 -21.29 -12.86 4.91
CA VAL A 118 -21.08 -11.63 5.71
C VAL A 118 -21.05 -11.92 7.21
N GLY A 119 -21.86 -12.88 7.68
CA GLY A 119 -21.88 -13.32 9.08
C GLY A 119 -20.60 -14.03 9.55
N VAL A 120 -19.66 -14.35 8.65
CA VAL A 120 -18.32 -14.85 9.04
C VAL A 120 -17.41 -13.72 9.47
N TYR A 121 -17.39 -12.62 8.72
CA TYR A 121 -16.32 -11.62 8.82
C TYR A 121 -16.75 -10.23 9.29
N ALA A 122 -18.02 -9.86 9.19
CA ALA A 122 -18.42 -8.47 9.43
C ALA A 122 -18.15 -7.98 10.86
N GLU A 123 -18.50 -8.78 11.88
CA GLU A 123 -18.26 -8.43 13.28
C GLU A 123 -16.79 -8.60 13.68
N PRO A 124 -16.10 -9.71 13.34
CA PRO A 124 -14.67 -9.83 13.60
C PRO A 124 -13.82 -8.72 12.97
N LEU A 125 -14.13 -8.30 11.72
CA LEU A 125 -13.41 -7.19 11.09
C LEU A 125 -13.67 -5.84 11.76
N LEU A 126 -14.85 -5.63 12.36
CA LEU A 126 -15.13 -4.40 13.10
C LEU A 126 -14.32 -4.34 14.41
N ALA A 127 -14.20 -5.47 15.10
CA ALA A 127 -13.35 -5.58 16.28
C ALA A 127 -11.86 -5.39 15.94
N PHE A 128 -11.40 -6.01 14.85
CA PHE A 128 -10.04 -5.84 14.34
C PHE A 128 -9.75 -4.38 13.94
N GLU A 129 -10.64 -3.73 13.20
CA GLU A 129 -10.50 -2.32 12.82
C GLU A 129 -10.35 -1.42 14.06
N ARG A 130 -11.17 -1.64 15.09
CA ARG A 130 -11.06 -0.90 16.35
C ARG A 130 -9.71 -1.12 17.03
N ALA A 131 -9.23 -2.36 17.08
CA ALA A 131 -7.93 -2.69 17.68
C ALA A 131 -6.77 -2.01 16.92
N LYS A 132 -6.76 -2.08 15.58
CA LYS A 132 -5.72 -1.44 14.75
C LYS A 132 -5.75 0.08 14.84
N ILE A 133 -6.92 0.71 14.94
CA ILE A 133 -7.01 2.16 15.18
C ILE A 133 -6.44 2.52 16.56
N ALA A 134 -6.76 1.74 17.61
CA ALA A 134 -6.25 1.99 18.95
C ALA A 134 -4.72 1.85 19.01
N GLU A 135 -4.17 0.81 18.38
CA GLU A 135 -2.73 0.58 18.22
C GLU A 135 -2.08 1.78 17.51
N ALA A 136 -2.59 2.16 16.33
CA ALA A 136 -2.09 3.29 15.56
C ALA A 136 -2.13 4.62 16.35
N ALA A 137 -3.20 4.86 17.10
CA ALA A 137 -3.35 6.05 17.93
C ALA A 137 -2.35 6.11 19.10
N SER A 138 -1.89 4.96 19.58
CA SER A 138 -0.90 4.84 20.66
C SER A 138 0.55 4.83 20.17
N ALA A 139 0.77 4.54 18.88
CA ALA A 139 2.10 4.54 18.28
C ALA A 139 2.72 5.95 18.22
N PRO A 140 4.05 6.08 18.16
CA PRO A 140 4.71 7.38 17.97
C PRO A 140 4.28 8.07 16.69
N ASP A 141 4.66 9.34 16.52
CA ASP A 141 4.35 10.07 15.29
C ASP A 141 5.07 9.51 14.05
N PRO A 142 4.35 8.87 13.10
CA PRO A 142 5.00 8.23 11.96
C PRO A 142 5.75 9.24 11.09
N GLN A 143 5.33 10.51 11.08
CA GLN A 143 6.06 11.55 10.35
C GLN A 143 7.35 11.94 11.06
N ALA A 144 7.32 12.12 12.39
CA ALA A 144 8.53 12.35 13.16
C ALA A 144 9.50 11.17 13.07
N GLU A 145 9.01 9.94 13.10
CA GLU A 145 9.84 8.74 12.94
C GLU A 145 10.45 8.63 11.55
N ALA A 146 9.66 8.86 10.49
CA ALA A 146 10.18 8.83 9.13
C ALA A 146 11.19 9.96 8.87
N LEU A 147 11.00 11.14 9.46
CA LEU A 147 11.99 12.22 9.38
C LEU A 147 13.29 11.82 10.07
N ARG A 148 13.20 11.24 11.28
CA ARG A 148 14.36 10.75 12.02
C ARG A 148 15.13 9.68 11.25
N LEU A 149 14.41 8.77 10.58
CA LEU A 149 15.02 7.77 9.72
C LEU A 149 15.74 8.40 8.52
N ALA A 150 15.09 9.33 7.81
CA ALA A 150 15.70 10.02 6.68
C ALA A 150 16.94 10.84 7.08
N GLU A 151 16.92 11.48 8.25
CA GLU A 151 18.09 12.17 8.81
C GLU A 151 19.23 11.20 9.12
N TRP A 152 18.90 10.03 9.69
CA TRP A 152 19.89 8.99 9.96
C TRP A 152 20.48 8.42 8.67
N GLU A 153 19.68 8.11 7.66
CA GLU A 153 20.14 7.63 6.34
C GLU A 153 21.07 8.64 5.67
N ALA A 154 20.72 9.93 5.70
CA ALA A 154 21.57 10.99 5.17
C ALA A 154 22.90 11.08 5.94
N ALA A 155 22.87 10.95 7.27
CA ALA A 155 24.08 10.93 8.10
C ALA A 155 24.94 9.68 7.85
N TYR A 156 24.31 8.53 7.64
CA TYR A 156 24.95 7.28 7.28
C TYR A 156 25.70 7.41 5.96
N ALA A 157 25.01 7.82 4.89
CA ALA A 157 25.60 8.03 3.57
C ALA A 157 26.77 9.04 3.61
N ALA A 158 26.64 10.10 4.42
CA ALA A 158 27.72 11.08 4.60
C ALA A 158 28.91 10.55 5.41
N ALA A 159 28.70 9.62 6.34
CA ALA A 159 29.77 8.95 7.07
C ALA A 159 30.53 7.98 6.15
N GLU A 160 29.79 7.16 5.38
CA GLU A 160 30.34 6.22 4.42
C GLU A 160 31.18 6.93 3.35
N ALA A 161 30.64 7.99 2.73
CA ALA A 161 31.37 8.79 1.74
C ALA A 161 32.65 9.45 2.30
N ALA A 162 32.69 9.67 3.62
CA ALA A 162 33.86 10.23 4.31
C ALA A 162 34.81 9.16 4.88
N GLY A 163 34.52 7.86 4.69
CA GLY A 163 35.28 6.76 5.30
C GLY A 163 35.25 6.78 6.84
N ARG A 164 34.17 7.28 7.43
CA ARG A 164 33.94 7.31 8.89
C ARG A 164 32.99 6.18 9.29
N GLU A 165 33.05 5.80 10.56
CA GLU A 165 32.08 4.88 11.14
C GLU A 165 30.67 5.49 11.08
N PRO A 166 29.68 4.78 10.53
CA PRO A 166 28.32 5.28 10.45
C PRO A 166 27.69 5.41 11.84
N PRO A 167 26.76 6.38 12.04
CA PRO A 167 26.03 6.47 13.29
C PRO A 167 25.18 5.21 13.50
N VAL A 168 25.16 4.69 14.72
CA VAL A 168 24.24 3.61 15.10
C VAL A 168 22.81 4.17 15.09
N PHE A 169 21.89 3.47 14.44
CA PHE A 169 20.48 3.81 14.53
C PHE A 169 19.95 3.41 15.91
N ASP A 170 19.83 4.37 16.81
CA ASP A 170 19.21 4.16 18.12
C ASP A 170 17.68 4.19 17.94
N SER A 171 17.10 3.06 17.51
CA SER A 171 15.66 2.92 17.44
C SER A 171 15.11 2.42 18.77
N PRO A 172 14.19 3.14 19.42
CA PRO A 172 13.49 2.60 20.59
C PRO A 172 12.61 1.37 20.24
N PHE A 173 12.48 1.03 18.95
CA PHE A 173 11.73 -0.12 18.45
C PHE A 173 12.59 -1.27 17.96
N TYR A 174 13.90 -1.06 17.79
CA TYR A 174 14.81 -2.12 17.40
C TYR A 174 15.64 -2.49 18.63
N ASP A 175 15.14 -3.45 19.42
CA ASP A 175 15.97 -4.12 20.41
C ASP A 175 16.70 -5.27 19.70
N PRO A 176 18.01 -5.16 19.43
CA PRO A 176 18.78 -6.23 18.80
C PRO A 176 18.86 -7.50 19.67
N GLY A 177 18.42 -7.44 20.94
CA GLY A 177 18.23 -8.60 21.82
C GLY A 177 16.84 -9.24 21.74
N SER A 178 15.88 -8.63 21.03
CA SER A 178 14.59 -9.25 20.69
C SER A 178 14.76 -10.19 19.50
N ASP A 179 15.56 -11.23 19.68
CA ASP A 179 15.56 -12.35 18.75
C ASP A 179 14.11 -12.86 18.65
N SER A 180 13.56 -12.80 17.44
CA SER A 180 12.15 -13.02 17.08
C SER A 180 11.56 -14.40 17.43
N GLY A 181 12.25 -15.19 18.24
CA GLY A 181 11.77 -16.44 18.80
C GLY A 181 11.11 -16.23 20.16
N GLU A 182 9.79 -16.22 20.16
CA GLU A 182 9.00 -16.86 21.21
C GLU A 182 9.25 -16.40 22.67
N GLU A 183 9.04 -15.12 23.04
CA GLU A 183 8.72 -14.75 24.44
C GLU A 183 8.23 -13.29 24.59
N GLY A 184 7.43 -12.81 23.63
CA GLY A 184 6.80 -11.49 23.72
C GLY A 184 5.60 -11.49 24.68
N ALA A 185 5.79 -10.93 25.88
CA ALA A 185 4.77 -10.45 26.83
C ALA A 185 3.43 -11.22 26.85
N GLU A 186 3.33 -12.21 27.73
CA GLU A 186 2.08 -12.89 28.09
C GLU A 186 0.97 -11.87 28.43
N GLY A 187 0.07 -11.56 27.49
CA GLY A 187 -1.15 -10.82 27.85
C GLY A 187 -1.92 -10.13 26.73
N GLN A 188 -1.27 -9.67 25.66
CA GLN A 188 -1.97 -8.97 24.59
C GLN A 188 -1.94 -9.78 23.30
N ALA A 189 -3.06 -10.47 23.03
CA ALA A 189 -3.24 -11.20 21.78
C ALA A 189 -3.07 -10.24 20.60
N ASP A 190 -2.17 -10.59 19.68
CA ASP A 190 -2.00 -9.93 18.40
C ASP A 190 -3.37 -9.79 17.69
N PRO A 191 -3.76 -8.59 17.23
CA PRO A 191 -5.03 -8.37 16.53
C PRO A 191 -5.28 -9.33 15.36
N TYR A 192 -4.25 -9.75 14.63
CA TYR A 192 -4.41 -10.69 13.51
C TYR A 192 -4.74 -12.10 14.00
N SER A 193 -4.04 -12.59 15.01
CA SER A 193 -4.32 -13.88 15.66
C SER A 193 -5.75 -13.94 16.23
N ALA A 194 -6.19 -12.85 16.89
CA ALA A 194 -7.56 -12.72 17.39
C ALA A 194 -8.59 -12.72 16.25
N LEU A 195 -8.30 -11.99 15.16
CA LEU A 195 -9.15 -11.95 13.97
C LEU A 195 -9.27 -13.34 13.32
N ALA A 196 -8.15 -14.00 13.04
CA ALA A 196 -8.14 -15.30 12.36
C ALA A 196 -8.91 -16.36 13.17
N THR A 197 -8.74 -16.37 14.49
CA THR A 197 -9.49 -17.24 15.40
C THR A 197 -11.01 -17.01 15.32
N ALA A 198 -11.43 -15.75 15.34
CA ALA A 198 -12.85 -15.40 15.26
C ALA A 198 -13.46 -15.74 13.88
N LEU A 199 -12.72 -15.46 12.80
CA LEU A 199 -13.11 -15.81 11.43
C LEU A 199 -13.23 -17.32 11.25
N GLU A 200 -12.25 -18.09 11.69
CA GLU A 200 -12.24 -19.55 11.57
C GLU A 200 -13.37 -20.19 12.39
N THR A 201 -13.61 -19.69 13.61
CA THR A 201 -14.75 -20.11 14.44
C THR A 201 -16.08 -19.91 13.71
N ASN A 202 -16.27 -18.73 13.11
CA ASN A 202 -17.49 -18.44 12.36
C ASN A 202 -17.57 -19.24 11.05
N ARG A 203 -16.45 -19.43 10.35
CA ARG A 203 -16.36 -20.23 9.12
C ARG A 203 -16.79 -21.67 9.37
N MET A 204 -16.27 -22.31 10.41
CA MET A 204 -16.64 -23.68 10.78
C MET A 204 -18.15 -23.85 10.99
N ARG A 205 -18.81 -22.82 11.53
CA ARG A 205 -20.26 -22.82 11.76
C ARG A 205 -21.07 -22.52 10.51
N LEU A 206 -20.65 -21.55 9.70
CA LEU A 206 -21.47 -20.98 8.62
C LEU A 206 -21.08 -21.43 7.22
N ALA A 207 -19.82 -21.78 6.99
CA ALA A 207 -19.26 -22.10 5.70
C ALA A 207 -18.06 -23.07 5.79
N PRO A 208 -18.21 -24.27 6.38
CA PRO A 208 -17.09 -25.18 6.68
C PRO A 208 -16.35 -25.73 5.44
N LYS A 209 -16.89 -25.52 4.23
CA LYS A 209 -16.28 -25.92 2.95
C LYS A 209 -15.40 -24.84 2.33
N LEU A 210 -15.44 -23.60 2.82
CA LEU A 210 -14.54 -22.55 2.35
C LEU A 210 -13.13 -22.76 2.93
N PRO A 211 -12.09 -22.20 2.29
CA PRO A 211 -10.70 -22.29 2.75
C PRO A 211 -10.56 -21.98 4.25
N ARG A 212 -9.60 -22.60 4.92
CA ARG A 212 -9.35 -22.31 6.33
C ARG A 212 -8.82 -20.88 6.49
N VAL A 213 -9.19 -20.18 7.56
CA VAL A 213 -8.60 -18.87 7.89
C VAL A 213 -7.48 -19.05 8.90
N VAL A 214 -6.31 -18.47 8.64
CA VAL A 214 -5.11 -18.57 9.48
C VAL A 214 -4.42 -17.21 9.64
N ALA A 215 -3.48 -17.13 10.58
CA ALA A 215 -2.54 -16.03 10.79
C ALA A 215 -1.15 -16.66 10.95
N ASP A 216 -0.53 -17.07 9.85
CA ASP A 216 0.74 -17.84 9.84
C ASP A 216 1.88 -17.09 9.12
N GLY A 217 1.59 -15.91 8.56
CA GLY A 217 2.53 -15.13 7.77
C GLY A 217 3.51 -14.30 8.60
N GLY A 218 4.75 -14.26 8.12
CA GLY A 218 5.75 -13.23 8.43
C GLY A 218 6.19 -12.55 7.14
N CYS A 219 6.42 -11.24 7.19
CA CYS A 219 6.82 -10.49 6.00
C CYS A 219 8.33 -10.30 5.99
N GLY A 220 8.99 -10.95 5.02
CA GLY A 220 10.36 -10.61 4.68
C GLY A 220 10.41 -9.23 4.04
N ALA A 221 11.21 -8.33 4.60
CA ALA A 221 11.49 -7.03 3.99
C ALA A 221 12.46 -7.24 2.82
N GLY A 222 11.95 -7.19 1.58
CA GLY A 222 12.80 -7.05 0.40
C GLY A 222 13.04 -5.57 0.13
N GLU A 223 14.29 -5.16 -0.01
CA GLU A 223 14.63 -3.82 -0.47
C GLU A 223 14.51 -3.75 -1.99
N GLY A 224 13.86 -2.70 -2.49
CA GLY A 224 13.73 -2.45 -3.93
C GLY A 224 14.88 -1.59 -4.44
N GLY A 225 15.47 -1.97 -5.57
CA GLY A 225 16.45 -1.15 -6.28
C GLY A 225 15.93 0.23 -6.68
N PRO A 226 16.84 1.17 -7.02
CA PRO A 226 16.44 2.54 -7.33
C PRO A 226 15.63 2.67 -8.62
N VAL A 227 14.88 3.76 -8.77
CA VAL A 227 14.12 4.08 -9.98
C VAL A 227 14.57 5.41 -10.57
N THR A 228 14.78 5.44 -11.87
CA THR A 228 15.06 6.65 -12.65
C THR A 228 13.84 7.06 -13.46
N VAL A 229 13.32 8.27 -13.21
CA VAL A 229 12.19 8.83 -13.98
C VAL A 229 12.69 9.64 -15.18
N LYS A 230 12.09 9.44 -16.36
CA LYS A 230 12.38 10.16 -17.60
C LYS A 230 11.11 10.64 -18.30
N THR A 231 11.25 11.66 -19.16
CA THR A 231 10.17 12.16 -20.02
C THR A 231 10.55 12.07 -21.49
N SER A 232 9.55 11.88 -22.35
CA SER A 232 9.70 11.84 -23.82
C SER A 232 8.62 12.71 -24.50
N PRO A 233 8.99 13.83 -25.16
CA PRO A 233 10.34 14.38 -25.26
C PRO A 233 10.89 14.81 -23.88
N PRO A 234 12.22 14.96 -23.73
CA PRO A 234 12.83 15.42 -22.49
C PRO A 234 12.35 16.81 -22.06
N GLY A 235 12.56 17.14 -20.78
CA GLY A 235 12.23 18.45 -20.21
C GLY A 235 10.80 18.60 -19.70
N GLY A 236 10.05 17.50 -19.57
CA GLY A 236 8.77 17.52 -18.86
C GLY A 236 8.95 17.60 -17.35
N GLU A 237 8.26 18.54 -16.70
CA GLU A 237 8.11 18.62 -15.24
C GLU A 237 7.21 17.47 -14.78
N VAL A 238 7.69 16.62 -13.87
CA VAL A 238 6.94 15.46 -13.37
C VAL A 238 6.55 15.71 -11.91
N LEU A 239 5.25 15.72 -11.65
CA LEU A 239 4.68 15.68 -10.31
C LEU A 239 4.11 14.29 -10.06
N LEU A 240 4.47 13.68 -8.93
CA LEU A 240 3.91 12.44 -8.43
C LEU A 240 3.23 12.66 -7.09
N VAL A 241 2.19 11.90 -6.82
CA VAL A 241 1.56 11.77 -5.50
C VAL A 241 1.14 10.31 -5.33
N ASN A 242 1.40 9.73 -4.16
CA ASN A 242 0.96 8.37 -3.86
C ASN A 242 -0.54 8.23 -4.16
N ALA A 243 -0.94 7.16 -4.85
CA ALA A 243 -2.30 7.06 -5.37
C ALA A 243 -3.37 6.95 -4.28
N PHE A 244 -3.03 6.32 -3.15
CA PHE A 244 -3.90 6.29 -1.98
C PHE A 244 -4.04 7.69 -1.37
N ALA A 245 -2.94 8.44 -1.25
CA ALA A 245 -2.96 9.83 -0.79
C ALA A 245 -3.80 10.75 -1.69
N PHE A 246 -3.74 10.55 -3.01
CA PHE A 246 -4.58 11.27 -3.96
C PHE A 246 -6.08 11.01 -3.75
N LYS A 247 -6.46 9.77 -3.44
CA LYS A 247 -7.84 9.40 -3.12
C LYS A 247 -8.31 10.06 -1.83
N VAL A 248 -7.47 10.11 -0.79
CA VAL A 248 -7.76 10.88 0.43
C VAL A 248 -7.94 12.37 0.10
N CYS A 249 -7.03 12.94 -0.69
CA CYS A 249 -7.11 14.34 -1.09
C CYS A 249 -8.38 14.66 -1.89
N THR A 250 -8.83 13.75 -2.77
CA THR A 250 -10.07 13.89 -3.56
C THR A 250 -11.31 14.05 -2.67
N ARG A 251 -11.27 13.53 -1.43
CA ARG A 251 -12.36 13.73 -0.45
C ARG A 251 -12.30 15.08 0.25
N LYS A 252 -11.10 15.64 0.41
CA LYS A 252 -10.83 16.85 1.22
C LYS A 252 -10.79 18.12 0.37
N ALA A 253 -10.35 18.03 -0.89
CA ALA A 253 -10.08 19.17 -1.76
C ALA A 253 -11.05 19.23 -2.94
N ALA A 254 -11.49 20.44 -3.30
CA ALA A 254 -12.34 20.66 -4.47
C ALA A 254 -11.66 20.30 -5.80
N ASN A 255 -10.33 20.47 -5.87
CA ASN A 255 -9.52 20.12 -7.02
C ASN A 255 -8.26 19.35 -6.58
N PRO A 256 -8.27 18.00 -6.61
CA PRO A 256 -7.11 17.21 -6.20
C PRO A 256 -5.93 17.32 -7.19
N TRP A 257 -6.13 17.89 -8.37
CA TRP A 257 -5.07 18.16 -9.34
C TRP A 257 -4.35 19.50 -9.13
N ASP A 258 -4.75 20.28 -8.13
CA ASP A 258 -3.97 21.43 -7.72
C ASP A 258 -2.74 20.96 -6.93
N ARG A 259 -1.54 21.29 -7.43
CA ARG A 259 -0.26 20.88 -6.83
C ARG A 259 -0.08 21.37 -5.40
N PHE A 260 -0.84 22.40 -4.98
CA PHE A 260 -0.78 22.96 -3.64
C PHE A 260 -1.88 22.44 -2.72
N ALA A 261 -2.93 21.81 -3.27
CA ALA A 261 -4.03 21.26 -2.49
C ALA A 261 -3.72 19.86 -1.94
N CYS A 262 -2.91 19.08 -2.67
CA CYS A 262 -2.44 17.77 -2.24
C CYS A 262 -0.91 17.75 -2.08
N LYS A 263 -0.39 16.74 -1.39
CA LYS A 263 1.05 16.49 -1.19
C LYS A 263 1.73 15.99 -2.48
N TRP A 264 1.70 16.81 -3.53
CA TRP A 264 2.40 16.53 -4.78
C TRP A 264 3.90 16.75 -4.61
N ASN A 265 4.69 15.75 -5.03
CA ASN A 265 6.14 15.77 -5.03
C ASN A 265 6.65 16.01 -6.45
N GLU A 266 7.54 16.98 -6.60
CA GLU A 266 8.24 17.20 -7.86
C GLU A 266 9.41 16.22 -7.98
N ILE A 267 9.42 15.45 -9.07
CA ILE A 267 10.44 14.44 -9.32
C ILE A 267 11.45 14.97 -10.33
N GLU A 268 12.68 15.11 -9.86
CA GLU A 268 13.82 15.40 -10.72
C GLU A 268 14.08 14.24 -11.69
N THR A 269 13.93 14.53 -12.99
CA THR A 269 14.13 13.52 -14.04
C THR A 269 15.60 13.19 -14.23
N GLY A 270 15.92 11.92 -14.46
CA GLY A 270 17.29 11.45 -14.70
C GLY A 270 18.09 11.15 -13.43
N VAL A 271 17.54 11.43 -12.25
CA VAL A 271 18.13 11.08 -10.96
C VAL A 271 17.48 9.80 -10.43
N ALA A 272 18.32 8.85 -10.01
CA ALA A 272 17.88 7.61 -9.38
C ALA A 272 17.37 7.91 -7.95
N LYS A 273 16.20 7.40 -7.60
CA LYS A 273 15.57 7.58 -6.28
C LYS A 273 14.87 6.30 -5.82
N PRO A 274 14.78 6.04 -4.50
CA PRO A 274 13.91 4.99 -4.00
C PRO A 274 12.46 5.40 -4.26
N LEU A 275 11.79 4.69 -5.17
CA LEU A 275 10.38 4.89 -5.50
C LEU A 275 9.74 3.53 -5.73
N SER A 276 8.64 3.26 -5.03
CA SER A 276 7.88 2.03 -5.19
C SER A 276 6.40 2.29 -4.94
N GLY A 277 5.57 1.47 -5.56
CA GLY A 277 4.12 1.50 -5.42
C GLY A 277 3.41 2.30 -6.50
N ARG A 278 2.14 2.60 -6.26
CA ARG A 278 1.25 3.24 -7.24
C ARG A 278 1.18 4.75 -7.04
N TYR A 279 1.38 5.50 -8.12
CA TYR A 279 1.36 6.95 -8.11
C TYR A 279 0.33 7.52 -9.09
N VAL A 280 -0.33 8.60 -8.69
CA VAL A 280 -0.99 9.52 -9.63
C VAL A 280 0.07 10.52 -10.09
N TYR A 281 0.12 10.77 -11.40
CA TYR A 281 1.11 11.64 -12.00
C TYR A 281 0.47 12.80 -12.75
N GLN A 282 1.19 13.92 -12.79
CA GLN A 282 0.97 15.01 -13.73
C GLN A 282 2.31 15.36 -14.38
N VAL A 283 2.37 15.31 -15.71
CA VAL A 283 3.56 15.74 -16.47
C VAL A 283 3.20 16.95 -17.31
N LYS A 284 4.00 18.03 -17.21
CA LYS A 284 3.85 19.24 -18.01
C LYS A 284 5.09 19.46 -18.88
N TRP A 285 4.90 19.52 -20.20
CA TRP A 285 6.00 19.79 -21.15
C TRP A 285 6.19 21.30 -21.38
N PRO A 286 7.36 21.73 -21.90
CA PRO A 286 7.66 23.14 -22.15
C PRO A 286 6.68 23.85 -23.09
N ASP A 287 5.99 23.10 -23.96
CA ASP A 287 4.98 23.64 -24.87
C ASP A 287 3.60 23.80 -24.22
N GLY A 288 3.48 23.53 -22.92
CA GLY A 288 2.24 23.64 -22.16
C GLY A 288 1.36 22.39 -22.21
N THR A 289 1.73 21.35 -22.95
CA THR A 289 1.00 20.08 -22.93
C THR A 289 1.04 19.48 -21.52
N VAL A 290 -0.11 19.08 -20.99
CA VAL A 290 -0.22 18.40 -19.69
C VAL A 290 -0.79 17.00 -19.88
N ARG A 291 -0.15 16.01 -19.27
CA ARG A 291 -0.66 14.63 -19.18
C ARG A 291 -0.86 14.24 -17.73
N LYS A 292 -1.95 13.51 -17.48
CA LYS A 292 -2.36 13.03 -16.16
C LYS A 292 -2.68 11.54 -16.23
N GLY A 293 -2.50 10.83 -15.13
CA GLY A 293 -2.88 9.42 -15.05
C GLY A 293 -2.35 8.73 -13.80
N THR A 294 -2.38 7.40 -13.82
CA THR A 294 -1.79 6.53 -12.79
C THR A 294 -0.61 5.74 -13.35
N ARG A 295 0.36 5.42 -12.50
CA ARG A 295 1.53 4.62 -12.84
C ARG A 295 1.95 3.76 -11.65
N ASP A 296 2.05 2.47 -11.89
CA ASP A 296 2.70 1.55 -10.96
C ASP A 296 4.21 1.62 -11.20
N ILE A 297 4.96 1.81 -10.13
CA ILE A 297 6.41 1.85 -10.11
C ILE A 297 6.87 0.66 -9.27
N VAL A 298 7.37 -0.37 -9.93
CA VAL A 298 7.88 -1.58 -9.28
C VAL A 298 9.39 -1.60 -9.47
N PRO A 299 10.18 -1.48 -8.38
CA PRO A 299 11.63 -1.63 -8.45
C PRO A 299 12.01 -3.09 -8.74
N ILE A 300 13.27 -3.35 -9.10
CA ILE A 300 13.79 -4.72 -9.09
C ILE A 300 14.15 -5.02 -7.64
N TYR A 301 13.44 -5.94 -7.02
CA TYR A 301 13.76 -6.41 -5.68
C TYR A 301 15.07 -7.21 -5.67
N ASP A 302 15.81 -7.13 -4.57
CA ASP A 302 17.10 -7.82 -4.37
C ASP A 302 18.15 -7.47 -5.44
N SER A 303 18.08 -6.25 -5.97
CA SER A 303 19.01 -5.75 -6.98
C SER A 303 19.28 -4.26 -6.81
N ASP A 304 20.54 -3.87 -6.99
CA ASP A 304 20.94 -2.46 -7.08
C ASP A 304 20.68 -1.85 -8.47
N GLU A 305 20.17 -2.64 -9.43
CA GLU A 305 19.91 -2.16 -10.79
C GLU A 305 18.75 -1.17 -10.83
N ALA A 306 19.00 -0.01 -11.45
CA ALA A 306 17.99 1.03 -11.55
C ALA A 306 16.94 0.72 -12.63
N VAL A 307 15.65 0.74 -12.27
CA VAL A 307 14.55 0.66 -13.25
C VAL A 307 14.30 2.04 -13.86
N THR A 308 14.15 2.12 -15.19
CA THR A 308 13.78 3.39 -15.85
C THR A 308 12.27 3.45 -16.13
N VAL A 309 11.58 4.43 -15.55
CA VAL A 309 10.18 4.75 -15.85
C VAL A 309 10.12 5.96 -16.79
N THR A 310 9.52 5.81 -17.97
CA THR A 310 9.41 6.90 -18.97
C THR A 310 7.98 7.36 -19.18
N PHE A 311 7.72 8.65 -18.95
CA PHE A 311 6.45 9.31 -19.28
C PHE A 311 6.49 9.90 -20.69
N LYS A 312 5.58 9.45 -21.57
CA LYS A 312 5.48 9.91 -22.96
C LYS A 312 4.40 10.97 -23.12
N LYS A 313 4.66 11.98 -23.95
CA LYS A 313 3.71 13.05 -24.28
C LYS A 313 2.48 12.56 -25.03
N SER A 314 2.63 11.56 -25.88
CA SER A 314 1.56 10.95 -26.67
C SER A 314 1.75 9.44 -26.75
N GLY A 315 0.66 8.68 -26.64
CA GLY A 315 0.67 7.21 -26.71
C GLY A 315 1.39 6.58 -25.52
N SER A 316 0.63 6.03 -24.57
CA SER A 316 1.13 5.01 -23.64
C SER A 316 0.42 3.72 -23.94
#